data_AF-A0A934QSU3-F1
#
_entry.id   AF-A0A934QSU3-F1
#
_cell.length_a   1.000
_cell.length_b   1.000
_cell.length_c   1.000
_cell.angle_alpha   90.00
_cell.angle_beta   90.00
_cell.angle_gamma   90.00
#
_symmetry.space_group_name_H-M   'P 1'
#
loop_
_entity.id
_entity.type
_entity.pdbx_description
1 polymer ?
#
loop_
_entity_poly.entity_id
_entity_poly.type
_entity_poly.pdbx_seq_one_letter_code
_entity_poly.pdbx_strand_id
1 'polypeptide(L)'
;MVTPVESVGQPDRRHNPLIAQASFGWLPEVITGVEYGVGRHGDNVVAVGRGQFPPMICLTVYDEEPPLDRLGNMGGKPVAIPTKVGEHDGYWISIDPGDPLNGGSVLLRWPAGGDRWAEIYAYYLDVREPAQMLLRVAADVRTVAHAVPLPLHISSVPDNFRIGDVVTTRRPDCSDTEWSVEFFYTVNGSNVYISVKPEGGEPPRQAGAVCKTENGLTACVAVERPIAADLDYLGGVQGLLDRITLLGPDEDSWTVQVIG
;
A
#
# COMPACT_ATOMS: atom_id res chain seq x y z
N MET A 1 33.58 -12.90 20.78
CA MET A 1 33.46 -11.72 19.92
C MET A 1 32.19 -11.89 19.13
N VAL A 2 31.21 -11.01 19.31
CA VAL A 2 29.97 -11.02 18.55
C VAL A 2 30.25 -10.19 17.31
N THR A 3 30.18 -10.81 16.13
CA THR A 3 30.26 -10.10 14.85
C THR A 3 29.07 -9.14 14.77
N PRO A 4 29.26 -7.85 14.42
CA PRO A 4 28.13 -6.96 14.20
C PRO A 4 27.29 -7.53 13.07
N VAL A 5 25.99 -7.70 13.31
CA VAL A 5 25.04 -7.97 12.23
C VAL A 5 25.06 -6.72 11.36
N GLU A 6 25.53 -6.89 10.13
CA GLU A 6 25.49 -5.87 9.09
C GLU A 6 24.06 -5.36 9.00
N SER A 7 23.84 -4.06 9.27
CA SER A 7 22.52 -3.48 9.11
C SER A 7 22.17 -3.61 7.64
N VAL A 8 21.19 -4.43 7.30
CA VAL A 8 20.56 -4.40 5.98
C VAL A 8 20.14 -2.94 5.76
N GLY A 9 20.78 -2.27 4.79
CA GLY A 9 20.56 -0.85 4.54
C GLY A 9 19.07 -0.60 4.33
N GLN A 10 18.56 0.50 4.90
CA GLN A 10 17.18 0.90 4.65
C GLN A 10 16.95 1.04 3.14
N PRO A 11 15.81 0.56 2.60
CA PRO A 11 15.55 0.69 1.17
C PRO A 11 15.50 2.18 0.77
N ASP A 12 16.10 2.53 -0.36
CA ASP A 12 16.20 3.92 -0.83
C ASP A 12 14.95 4.32 -1.63
N ARG A 13 14.15 5.26 -1.12
CA ARG A 13 12.94 5.77 -1.79
C ARG A 13 13.21 6.41 -3.15
N ARG A 14 14.45 6.84 -3.44
CA ARG A 14 14.81 7.42 -4.75
C ARG A 14 14.75 6.40 -5.87
N HIS A 15 15.04 5.14 -5.56
CA HIS A 15 14.99 4.03 -6.51
C HIS A 15 13.78 3.12 -6.30
N ASN A 16 13.22 3.10 -5.08
CA ASN A 16 12.14 2.24 -4.63
C ASN A 16 10.96 3.12 -4.15
N PRO A 17 10.10 3.58 -5.05
CA PRO A 17 9.04 4.53 -4.71
C PRO A 17 7.96 3.92 -3.80
N LEU A 18 7.91 2.59 -3.68
CA LEU A 18 7.01 1.84 -2.79
C LEU A 18 7.82 1.06 -1.75
N ILE A 19 7.85 1.57 -0.52
CA ILE A 19 8.48 0.89 0.63
C ILE A 19 7.39 0.57 1.64
N ALA A 20 7.16 -0.72 1.88
CA ALA A 20 6.29 -1.18 2.94
C ALA A 20 7.04 -1.16 4.27
N GLN A 21 6.39 -0.65 5.33
CA GLN A 21 6.96 -0.58 6.67
C GLN A 21 6.83 -1.87 7.48
N ALA A 22 6.00 -2.79 7.01
CA ALA A 22 5.74 -4.07 7.62
C ALA A 22 5.25 -5.09 6.57
N SER A 23 5.10 -6.34 6.98
CA SER A 23 4.48 -7.41 6.20
C SER A 23 3.69 -8.34 7.10
N PHE A 24 2.63 -8.96 6.58
CA PHE A 24 1.95 -10.06 7.24
C PHE A 24 2.81 -11.34 7.14
N GLY A 25 3.04 -12.03 8.25
CA GLY A 25 3.68 -13.35 8.25
C GLY A 25 2.70 -14.50 8.03
N TRP A 26 1.48 -14.36 8.54
CA TRP A 26 0.36 -15.28 8.32
C TRP A 26 -0.91 -14.51 8.02
N LEU A 27 -1.73 -15.07 7.13
CA LEU A 27 -3.05 -14.56 6.77
C LEU A 27 -4.06 -15.72 6.76
N PRO A 28 -5.32 -15.46 7.10
CA PRO A 28 -6.37 -16.47 6.99
C PRO A 28 -6.65 -16.78 5.52
N GLU A 29 -7.11 -18.00 5.22
CA GLU A 29 -7.48 -18.47 3.87
C GLU A 29 -8.51 -17.56 3.17
N VAL A 30 -9.27 -16.85 4.00
CA VAL A 30 -9.98 -15.58 3.77
C VAL A 30 -9.46 -14.73 2.61
N ILE A 31 -8.18 -14.47 2.76
CA ILE A 31 -7.42 -13.42 2.11
C ILE A 31 -6.72 -14.03 0.90
N THR A 32 -6.92 -13.41 -0.25
CA THR A 32 -6.39 -13.89 -1.53
C THR A 32 -5.34 -12.98 -2.14
N GLY A 33 -5.10 -11.82 -1.54
CA GLY A 33 -4.14 -10.83 -2.03
C GLY A 33 -3.62 -9.92 -0.94
N VAL A 34 -2.44 -9.35 -1.19
CA VAL A 34 -1.85 -8.28 -0.39
C VAL A 34 -1.65 -7.07 -1.29
N GLU A 35 -1.99 -5.90 -0.79
CA GLU A 35 -1.86 -4.62 -1.45
C GLU A 35 -0.96 -3.72 -0.61
N TYR A 36 -0.40 -2.71 -1.27
CA TYR A 36 0.52 -1.77 -0.66
C TYR A 36 0.12 -0.36 -1.08
N GLY A 37 0.20 0.56 -0.15
CA GLY A 37 0.01 1.99 -0.38
C GLY A 37 1.08 2.78 0.35
N VAL A 38 1.63 3.80 -0.30
CA VAL A 38 2.47 4.83 0.34
C VAL A 38 2.03 6.19 -0.14
N GLY A 39 2.22 7.21 0.69
CA GLY A 39 1.99 8.60 0.31
C GLY A 39 0.97 9.35 1.16
N ARG A 40 0.17 10.21 0.51
CA ARG A 40 -0.76 11.14 1.16
C ARG A 40 -1.80 10.45 2.03
N HIS A 41 -2.18 9.22 1.69
CA HIS A 41 -3.17 8.43 2.43
C HIS A 41 -2.55 7.55 3.53
N GLY A 42 -1.24 7.69 3.75
CA GLY A 42 -0.47 6.91 4.71
C GLY A 42 0.17 5.67 4.11
N ASP A 43 1.20 5.18 4.78
CA ASP A 43 1.92 3.96 4.40
C ASP A 43 1.19 2.74 4.98
N ASN A 44 0.58 1.93 4.14
CA ASN A 44 -0.21 0.78 4.56
C ASN A 44 0.07 -0.49 3.75
N VAL A 45 -0.23 -1.62 4.38
CA VAL A 45 -0.26 -2.94 3.76
C VAL A 45 -1.66 -3.50 3.98
N VAL A 46 -2.35 -3.89 2.93
CA VAL A 46 -3.74 -4.33 3.02
C VAL A 46 -3.87 -5.76 2.56
N ALA A 47 -4.27 -6.64 3.48
CA ALA A 47 -4.70 -7.98 3.15
C ALA A 47 -6.17 -7.93 2.72
N VAL A 48 -6.48 -8.46 1.53
CA VAL A 48 -7.81 -8.39 0.92
C VAL A 48 -8.30 -9.76 0.42
N GLY A 49 -9.56 -10.07 0.72
CA GLY A 49 -10.26 -11.24 0.20
C GLY A 49 -11.00 -10.96 -1.12
N ARG A 50 -12.03 -11.77 -1.38
CA ARG A 50 -12.86 -11.74 -2.60
C ARG A 50 -14.29 -11.24 -2.32
N GLY A 51 -15.00 -10.84 -3.36
CA GLY A 51 -16.39 -10.39 -3.34
C GLY A 51 -16.59 -8.86 -3.34
N GLN A 52 -17.86 -8.44 -3.32
CA GLN A 52 -18.26 -7.02 -3.36
C GLN A 52 -17.89 -6.25 -2.09
N PHE A 53 -17.93 -6.93 -0.94
CA PHE A 53 -17.49 -6.43 0.37
C PHE A 53 -16.40 -7.36 0.87
N PRO A 54 -15.21 -7.32 0.24
CA PRO A 54 -14.17 -8.27 0.56
C PRO A 54 -13.71 -8.04 2.00
N PRO A 55 -13.36 -9.09 2.75
CA PRO A 55 -12.72 -8.94 4.05
C PRO A 55 -11.40 -8.21 3.86
N MET A 56 -11.19 -7.19 4.69
CA MET A 56 -10.03 -6.31 4.59
C MET A 56 -9.35 -6.16 5.93
N ILE A 57 -8.02 -6.24 5.92
CA ILE A 57 -7.14 -6.03 7.08
C ILE A 57 -6.05 -5.05 6.64
N CYS A 58 -6.19 -3.79 7.05
CA CYS A 58 -5.21 -2.74 6.81
C CYS A 58 -4.22 -2.68 7.97
N LEU A 59 -2.94 -2.90 7.68
CA LEU A 59 -1.83 -2.77 8.62
C LEU A 59 -1.10 -1.44 8.37
N THR A 60 -0.92 -0.65 9.42
CA THR A 60 -0.13 0.59 9.42
C THR A 60 0.89 0.55 10.54
N VAL A 61 2.06 1.14 10.31
CA VAL A 61 3.08 1.33 11.35
C VAL A 61 3.37 2.81 11.52
N TYR A 62 3.40 3.25 12.78
CA TYR A 62 3.66 4.61 13.22
C TYR A 62 4.98 4.68 13.97
N ASP A 63 5.62 5.85 13.95
CA ASP A 63 6.87 6.09 14.68
C ASP A 63 6.65 6.41 16.16
N GLU A 64 5.41 6.69 16.55
CA GLU A 64 4.95 6.91 17.92
C GLU A 64 3.51 6.40 18.08
N GLU A 65 2.99 6.34 19.31
CA GLU A 65 1.61 5.93 19.56
C GLU A 65 0.63 6.99 19.01
N PRO A 66 -0.20 6.68 18.00
CA PRO A 66 -1.16 7.65 17.51
C PRO A 66 -2.31 7.84 18.52
N PRO A 67 -3.05 8.97 18.47
CA PRO A 67 -4.26 9.16 19.27
C PRO A 67 -5.27 8.02 19.06
N LEU A 68 -6.09 7.72 20.09
CA LEU A 68 -7.09 6.64 20.00
C LEU A 68 -8.10 6.89 18.87
N ASP A 69 -8.64 8.11 18.75
CA ASP A 69 -9.49 8.52 17.62
C ASP A 69 -8.67 9.31 16.59
N ARG A 70 -7.67 8.62 15.99
CA ARG A 70 -6.78 9.18 14.97
C ARG A 70 -7.53 9.75 13.77
N LEU A 71 -8.63 9.11 13.37
CA LEU A 71 -9.41 9.47 12.19
C LEU A 71 -10.49 10.51 12.49
N GLY A 72 -10.75 10.82 13.76
CA GLY A 72 -11.76 11.80 14.19
C GLY A 72 -13.19 11.38 13.83
N ASN A 73 -13.43 10.09 13.61
CA ASN A 73 -14.68 9.59 13.01
C ASN A 73 -15.30 8.43 13.79
N MET A 74 -14.81 8.13 15.01
CA MET A 74 -15.37 7.05 15.83
C MET A 74 -16.79 7.36 16.37
N GLY A 75 -17.23 8.61 16.37
CA GLY A 75 -18.60 8.98 16.75
C GLY A 75 -18.92 8.85 18.24
N GLY A 76 -17.92 8.65 19.09
CA GLY A 76 -18.05 8.49 20.53
C GLY A 76 -16.72 8.70 21.24
N LYS A 77 -16.70 8.54 22.57
CA LYS A 77 -15.45 8.60 23.33
C LYS A 77 -14.68 7.29 23.13
N PRO A 78 -13.50 7.31 22.48
CA PRO A 78 -12.74 6.10 22.30
C PRO A 78 -12.21 5.58 23.65
N VAL A 79 -12.19 4.26 23.79
CA VAL A 79 -11.62 3.53 24.92
C VAL A 79 -10.61 2.50 24.41
N ALA A 80 -9.56 2.27 25.20
CA ALA A 80 -8.61 1.19 24.99
C ALA A 80 -9.02 -0.01 25.86
N ILE A 81 -9.21 -1.17 25.24
CA ILE A 81 -9.57 -2.42 25.90
C ILE A 81 -8.35 -3.35 25.85
N PRO A 82 -7.65 -3.60 26.97
CA PRO A 82 -6.40 -4.36 26.97
C PRO A 82 -6.52 -5.76 26.38
N THR A 83 -5.48 -6.20 25.67
CA THR A 83 -5.34 -7.55 25.10
C THR A 83 -3.85 -7.94 24.97
N LYS A 84 -3.58 -9.15 24.48
CA LYS A 84 -2.23 -9.62 24.14
C LYS A 84 -2.11 -9.88 22.64
N VAL A 85 -1.04 -9.38 22.04
CA VAL A 85 -0.65 -9.64 20.64
C VAL A 85 0.66 -10.43 20.67
N GLY A 86 0.54 -11.76 20.58
CA GLY A 86 1.66 -12.64 20.90
C GLY A 86 2.17 -12.35 22.32
N GLU A 87 3.45 -12.02 22.46
CA GLU A 87 4.07 -11.65 23.74
C GLU A 87 3.89 -10.17 24.10
N HIS A 88 3.40 -9.34 23.18
CA HIS A 88 3.26 -7.90 23.39
C HIS A 88 1.93 -7.56 24.07
N ASP A 89 1.98 -6.59 24.98
CA ASP A 89 0.77 -5.90 25.42
C ASP A 89 0.20 -5.07 24.26
N GLY A 90 -1.13 -5.11 24.10
CA GLY A 90 -1.83 -4.31 23.10
C GLY A 90 -3.22 -3.96 23.60
N TYR A 91 -4.02 -3.33 22.74
CA TYR A 91 -5.40 -3.03 23.06
C TYR A 91 -6.28 -2.93 21.81
N TRP A 92 -7.55 -3.27 21.98
CA TRP A 92 -8.59 -2.92 21.02
C TRP A 92 -9.03 -1.48 21.26
N ILE A 93 -9.42 -0.78 20.19
CA ILE A 93 -9.99 0.56 20.26
C ILE A 93 -11.46 0.48 19.90
N SER A 94 -12.34 0.88 20.81
CA SER A 94 -13.79 0.87 20.62
C SER A 94 -14.43 2.10 21.27
N ILE A 95 -15.69 2.38 20.95
CA ILE A 95 -16.52 3.33 21.71
C ILE A 95 -17.39 2.63 22.77
N ASP A 96 -17.44 1.30 22.75
CA ASP A 96 -18.17 0.47 23.71
C ASP A 96 -17.20 -0.56 24.34
N PRO A 97 -16.89 -0.44 25.65
CA PRO A 97 -16.08 -1.44 26.36
C PRO A 97 -16.63 -2.87 26.32
N GLY A 98 -17.95 -3.03 26.11
CA GLY A 98 -18.61 -4.33 25.97
C GLY A 98 -18.55 -4.93 24.57
N ASP A 99 -18.14 -4.14 23.57
CA ASP A 99 -17.95 -4.55 22.18
C ASP A 99 -16.56 -4.12 21.67
N PRO A 100 -15.51 -4.93 21.92
CA PRO A 100 -14.16 -4.63 21.46
C PRO A 100 -14.00 -4.56 19.94
N LEU A 101 -14.97 -5.09 19.19
CA LEU A 101 -14.91 -5.16 17.73
C LEU A 101 -15.72 -4.06 17.05
N ASN A 102 -16.41 -3.22 17.81
CA ASN A 102 -17.11 -2.03 17.33
C ASN A 102 -18.04 -2.34 16.14
N GLY A 103 -18.91 -3.34 16.31
CA GLY A 103 -19.84 -3.80 15.27
C GLY A 103 -19.17 -4.40 14.03
N GLY A 104 -17.90 -4.82 14.12
CA GLY A 104 -17.12 -5.41 13.02
C GLY A 104 -16.15 -4.45 12.34
N SER A 105 -16.08 -3.18 12.77
CA SER A 105 -15.06 -2.21 12.35
C SER A 105 -13.94 -2.17 13.39
N VAL A 106 -13.03 -3.13 13.30
CA VAL A 106 -12.08 -3.48 14.35
C VAL A 106 -10.80 -2.64 14.26
N LEU A 107 -10.37 -2.08 15.39
CA LEU A 107 -9.08 -1.42 15.55
C LEU A 107 -8.27 -2.12 16.64
N LEU A 108 -7.11 -2.64 16.29
CA LEU A 108 -6.16 -3.29 17.21
C LEU A 108 -4.83 -2.56 17.15
N ARG A 109 -4.26 -2.22 18.31
CA ARG A 109 -2.98 -1.52 18.38
C ARG A 109 -2.03 -2.17 19.38
N TRP A 110 -0.74 -2.23 19.04
CA TRP A 110 0.31 -2.74 19.92
C TRP A 110 1.68 -2.12 19.60
N PRO A 111 2.63 -2.11 20.56
CA PRO A 111 4.00 -1.70 20.31
C PRO A 111 4.69 -2.64 19.32
N ALA A 112 5.33 -2.06 18.31
CA ALA A 112 6.02 -2.75 17.22
C ALA A 112 7.54 -2.91 17.43
N GLY A 113 8.02 -2.58 18.64
CA GLY A 113 9.44 -2.49 19.00
C GLY A 113 10.00 -1.07 18.85
N GLY A 114 10.94 -0.70 19.73
CA GLY A 114 11.39 0.69 19.86
C GLY A 114 10.23 1.60 20.27
N ASP A 115 10.16 2.79 19.67
CA ASP A 115 9.05 3.74 19.87
C ASP A 115 7.89 3.54 18.88
N ARG A 116 8.02 2.56 17.97
CA ARG A 116 7.06 2.33 16.88
C ARG A 116 5.82 1.60 17.37
N TRP A 117 4.69 1.88 16.72
CA TRP A 117 3.39 1.24 16.99
C TRP A 117 2.79 0.66 15.72
N ALA A 118 2.20 -0.52 15.82
CA ALA A 118 1.44 -1.14 14.74
C ALA A 118 -0.07 -1.05 15.03
N GLU A 119 -0.85 -0.81 13.98
CA GLU A 119 -2.30 -0.79 14.01
C GLU A 119 -2.85 -1.71 12.92
N ILE A 120 -3.80 -2.57 13.27
CA ILE A 120 -4.70 -3.19 12.32
C ILE A 120 -6.03 -2.46 12.36
N TYR A 121 -6.49 -2.03 11.19
CA TYR A 121 -7.87 -1.67 10.95
C TYR A 121 -8.52 -2.73 10.05
N ALA A 122 -9.53 -3.43 10.54
CA ALA A 122 -10.16 -4.53 9.80
C ALA A 122 -11.68 -4.41 9.76
N TYR A 123 -12.26 -4.82 8.63
CA TYR A 123 -13.69 -4.73 8.38
C TYR A 123 -14.14 -5.77 7.34
N TYR A 124 -15.47 -5.99 7.27
CA TYR A 124 -16.11 -7.03 6.45
C TYR A 124 -15.60 -8.46 6.72
N LEU A 125 -15.15 -8.72 7.95
CA LEU A 125 -14.71 -10.04 8.38
C LEU A 125 -15.92 -10.91 8.73
N ASP A 126 -16.40 -11.70 7.78
CA ASP A 126 -17.41 -12.74 8.02
C ASP A 126 -16.75 -14.06 8.42
N VAL A 127 -16.23 -14.09 9.65
CA VAL A 127 -15.63 -15.28 10.26
C VAL A 127 -16.20 -15.49 11.64
N ARG A 128 -16.17 -16.74 12.13
CA ARG A 128 -16.78 -17.10 13.43
C ARG A 128 -16.12 -16.40 14.63
N GLU A 129 -14.80 -16.24 14.60
CA GLU A 129 -14.00 -15.72 15.72
C GLU A 129 -13.03 -14.63 15.25
N PRO A 130 -13.54 -13.46 14.81
CA PRO A 130 -12.72 -12.42 14.18
C PRO A 130 -11.65 -11.86 15.12
N ALA A 131 -11.95 -11.73 16.42
CA ALA A 131 -10.98 -11.29 17.42
C ALA A 131 -9.75 -12.22 17.49
N GLN A 132 -9.97 -13.54 17.62
CA GLN A 132 -8.88 -14.50 17.73
C GLN A 132 -8.06 -14.58 16.44
N MET A 133 -8.72 -14.55 15.29
CA MET A 133 -8.06 -14.50 13.98
C MET A 133 -7.16 -13.27 13.86
N LEU A 134 -7.67 -12.08 14.21
CA LEU A 134 -6.91 -10.83 14.13
C LEU A 134 -5.72 -10.80 15.09
N LEU A 135 -5.85 -11.35 16.30
CA LEU A 135 -4.72 -11.48 17.22
C LEU A 135 -3.62 -12.39 16.66
N ARG A 136 -4.00 -13.46 15.95
CA ARG A 136 -3.03 -14.32 15.26
C ARG A 136 -2.35 -13.60 14.10
N VAL A 137 -3.10 -12.88 13.26
CA VAL A 137 -2.53 -12.06 12.18
C VAL A 137 -1.53 -11.06 12.76
N ALA A 138 -1.92 -10.33 13.81
CA ALA A 138 -1.09 -9.33 14.48
C ALA A 138 0.19 -9.93 15.09
N ALA A 139 0.10 -11.11 15.71
CA ALA A 139 1.25 -11.79 16.30
C ALA A 139 2.31 -12.20 15.27
N ASP A 140 1.91 -12.45 14.01
CA ASP A 140 2.83 -12.83 12.92
C ASP A 140 3.26 -11.63 12.05
N VAL A 141 2.89 -10.39 12.39
CA VAL A 141 3.36 -9.19 11.68
C VAL A 141 4.86 -9.00 11.88
N ARG A 142 5.56 -8.69 10.78
CA ARG A 142 6.97 -8.30 10.79
C ARG A 142 7.09 -6.83 10.45
N THR A 143 7.72 -6.04 11.31
CA THR A 143 7.80 -4.57 11.18
C THR A 143 9.13 -4.09 10.57
N VAL A 144 9.63 -4.86 9.61
CA VAL A 144 10.86 -4.57 8.87
C VAL A 144 10.53 -3.90 7.54
N ALA A 145 11.10 -2.72 7.33
CA ALA A 145 10.93 -1.99 6.08
C ALA A 145 11.55 -2.75 4.90
N HIS A 146 10.83 -2.86 3.80
CA HIS A 146 11.32 -3.50 2.58
C HIS A 146 10.75 -2.81 1.34
N ALA A 147 11.53 -2.84 0.26
CA ALA A 147 11.04 -2.43 -1.05
C ALA A 147 10.06 -3.45 -1.60
N VAL A 148 8.94 -2.98 -2.15
CA VAL A 148 7.97 -3.84 -2.82
C VAL A 148 8.37 -3.94 -4.30
N PRO A 149 8.61 -5.15 -4.84
CA PRO A 149 8.88 -5.32 -6.26
C PRO A 149 7.72 -4.82 -7.12
N LEU A 150 8.02 -4.15 -8.24
CA LEU A 150 7.02 -3.61 -9.17
C LEU A 150 7.25 -4.11 -10.62
N PRO A 151 6.20 -4.16 -11.45
CA PRO A 151 6.21 -4.71 -12.82
C PRO A 151 6.86 -3.80 -13.87
N LEU A 152 7.58 -2.76 -13.45
CA LEU A 152 8.14 -1.76 -14.34
C LEU A 152 9.46 -1.21 -13.82
N HIS A 153 10.24 -0.69 -14.75
CA HIS A 153 11.40 0.17 -14.48
C HIS A 153 11.22 1.50 -15.23
N ILE A 154 11.52 2.61 -14.58
CA ILE A 154 11.49 3.96 -15.13
C ILE A 154 12.93 4.44 -15.17
N SER A 155 13.49 4.55 -16.38
CA SER A 155 14.91 4.87 -16.58
C SER A 155 15.37 6.17 -15.91
N SER A 156 14.48 7.15 -15.76
CA SER A 156 14.63 8.29 -14.86
C SER A 156 13.34 9.10 -14.79
N VAL A 157 13.08 9.70 -13.63
CA VAL A 157 12.07 10.75 -13.46
C VAL A 157 12.77 12.10 -13.27
N PRO A 158 12.17 13.21 -13.70
CA PRO A 158 12.74 14.52 -13.43
C PRO A 158 12.83 14.86 -11.93
N ASP A 159 13.83 15.67 -11.55
CA ASP A 159 14.10 16.01 -10.15
C ASP A 159 12.95 16.73 -9.42
N ASN A 160 12.08 17.41 -10.17
CA ASN A 160 10.92 18.11 -9.64
C ASN A 160 9.69 17.21 -9.46
N PHE A 161 9.76 15.93 -9.84
CA PHE A 161 8.72 14.97 -9.53
C PHE A 161 8.75 14.67 -8.03
N ARG A 162 7.58 14.71 -7.42
CA ARG A 162 7.35 14.33 -6.03
C ARG A 162 6.31 13.25 -6.00
N ILE A 163 6.63 12.11 -5.39
CA ILE A 163 5.67 11.04 -5.18
C ILE A 163 4.59 11.59 -4.25
N GLY A 164 3.36 11.62 -4.74
CA GLY A 164 2.15 11.87 -3.97
C GLY A 164 1.66 10.57 -3.35
N ASP A 165 1.41 9.56 -4.19
CA ASP A 165 1.00 8.22 -3.78
C ASP A 165 1.57 7.14 -4.73
N VAL A 166 1.83 5.94 -4.22
CA VAL A 166 1.99 4.73 -5.03
C VAL A 166 1.14 3.63 -4.42
N VAL A 167 0.31 2.99 -5.23
CA VAL A 167 -0.64 1.97 -4.77
C VAL A 167 -0.59 0.75 -5.67
N THR A 168 -0.61 -0.44 -5.07
CA THR A 168 -0.89 -1.69 -5.78
C THR A 168 -2.27 -2.19 -5.41
N THR A 169 -3.09 -2.60 -6.37
CA THR A 169 -4.41 -3.18 -6.14
C THR A 169 -4.42 -4.63 -6.60
N ARG A 170 -5.07 -5.54 -5.86
CA ARG A 170 -5.25 -6.96 -6.20
C ARG A 170 -6.70 -7.39 -5.94
N ARG A 171 -7.64 -6.78 -6.67
CA ARG A 171 -9.10 -6.95 -6.50
C ARG A 171 -9.80 -7.18 -7.84
N PRO A 172 -9.60 -8.33 -8.50
CA PRO A 172 -10.26 -8.63 -9.78
C PRO A 172 -11.78 -8.71 -9.70
N ASP A 173 -12.37 -8.88 -8.52
CA ASP A 173 -13.83 -8.90 -8.41
C ASP A 173 -14.44 -7.49 -8.43
N CYS A 174 -13.61 -6.46 -8.20
CA CYS A 174 -13.98 -5.05 -8.21
C CYS A 174 -13.28 -4.25 -9.33
N SER A 175 -12.39 -4.90 -10.07
CA SER A 175 -11.60 -4.32 -11.15
C SER A 175 -11.76 -5.16 -12.41
N ASP A 176 -11.55 -4.52 -13.54
CA ASP A 176 -11.38 -5.11 -14.86
C ASP A 176 -10.11 -5.95 -15.05
N THR A 177 -9.25 -6.06 -14.03
CA THR A 177 -7.94 -6.70 -14.12
C THR A 177 -7.55 -7.40 -12.82
N GLU A 178 -6.63 -8.36 -12.91
CA GLU A 178 -6.13 -9.14 -11.77
C GLU A 178 -5.44 -8.27 -10.72
N TRP A 179 -4.64 -7.33 -11.20
CA TRP A 179 -3.92 -6.38 -10.36
C TRP A 179 -3.62 -5.10 -11.14
N SER A 180 -3.31 -4.03 -10.41
CA SER A 180 -2.81 -2.80 -11.00
C SER A 180 -1.79 -2.14 -10.09
N VAL A 181 -0.93 -1.31 -10.67
CA VAL A 181 -0.02 -0.42 -9.96
C VAL A 181 -0.29 0.99 -10.46
N GLU A 182 -0.47 1.93 -9.54
CA GLU A 182 -0.70 3.34 -9.84
C GLU A 182 0.32 4.20 -9.12
N PHE A 183 0.91 5.13 -9.86
CA PHE A 183 1.76 6.19 -9.34
C PHE A 183 1.08 7.52 -9.53
N PHE A 184 1.11 8.32 -8.48
CA PHE A 184 0.62 9.68 -8.46
C PHE A 184 1.81 10.58 -8.15
N TYR A 185 2.26 11.35 -9.13
CA TYR A 185 3.31 12.35 -8.94
C TYR A 185 2.72 13.75 -8.96
N THR A 186 3.28 14.64 -8.16
CA THR A 186 3.06 16.08 -8.27
C THR A 186 4.27 16.72 -8.95
N VAL A 187 4.01 17.55 -9.97
CA VAL A 187 5.01 18.24 -10.80
C VAL A 187 4.53 19.65 -11.06
N ASN A 188 5.23 20.66 -10.52
CA ASN A 188 4.86 22.09 -10.69
C ASN A 188 3.38 22.38 -10.36
N GLY A 189 2.84 21.68 -9.35
CA GLY A 189 1.43 21.75 -8.94
C GLY A 189 0.46 20.94 -9.81
N SER A 190 0.87 20.36 -10.94
CA SER A 190 0.09 19.40 -11.73
C SER A 190 0.23 17.98 -11.20
N ASN A 191 -0.76 17.12 -11.46
CA ASN A 191 -0.68 15.69 -11.18
C ASN A 191 -0.35 14.91 -12.45
N VAL A 192 0.63 14.02 -12.33
CA VAL A 192 1.01 13.04 -13.34
C VAL A 192 0.67 11.67 -12.81
N TYR A 193 -0.11 10.92 -13.59
CA TYR A 193 -0.59 9.59 -13.26
C TYR A 193 0.11 8.58 -14.15
N ILE A 194 0.68 7.54 -13.56
CA ILE A 194 1.19 6.38 -14.29
C ILE A 194 0.41 5.18 -13.78
N SER A 195 -0.27 4.46 -14.67
CA SER A 195 -0.92 3.19 -14.33
C SER A 195 -0.31 2.04 -15.11
N VAL A 196 -0.12 0.90 -14.47
CA VAL A 196 0.36 -0.34 -15.06
C VAL A 196 -0.55 -1.47 -14.63
N LYS A 197 -0.97 -2.30 -15.59
CA LYS A 197 -1.80 -3.49 -15.35
C LYS A 197 -1.62 -4.55 -16.44
N PRO A 198 -2.05 -5.79 -16.20
CA PRO A 198 -2.21 -6.79 -17.27
C PRO A 198 -3.00 -6.25 -18.46
N GLU A 199 -2.62 -6.70 -19.66
CA GLU A 199 -3.32 -6.41 -20.90
C GLU A 199 -4.79 -6.89 -20.85
N GLY A 200 -5.69 -6.17 -21.52
CA GLY A 200 -7.11 -6.54 -21.64
C GLY A 200 -8.07 -5.84 -20.67
N GLY A 201 -7.58 -5.04 -19.73
CA GLY A 201 -8.41 -4.17 -18.89
C GLY A 201 -9.02 -2.99 -19.65
N GLU A 202 -10.04 -2.35 -19.05
CA GLU A 202 -10.59 -1.05 -19.42
C GLU A 202 -9.49 0.00 -19.62
N PRO A 203 -9.65 0.95 -20.55
CA PRO A 203 -8.72 2.06 -20.66
C PRO A 203 -8.69 2.90 -19.36
N PRO A 204 -7.58 3.60 -19.07
CA PRO A 204 -7.52 4.54 -17.95
C PRO A 204 -8.65 5.57 -18.03
N ARG A 205 -9.22 5.93 -16.88
CA ARG A 205 -10.33 6.90 -16.80
C ARG A 205 -9.87 8.34 -17.04
N GLN A 206 -8.58 8.60 -16.95
CA GLN A 206 -7.99 9.92 -17.12
C GLN A 206 -8.02 10.34 -18.59
N ALA A 207 -8.69 11.45 -18.88
CA ALA A 207 -8.74 12.00 -20.23
C ALA A 207 -7.34 12.37 -20.73
N GLY A 208 -7.07 12.08 -22.01
CA GLY A 208 -5.78 12.37 -22.64
C GLY A 208 -4.63 11.45 -22.21
N ALA A 209 -4.94 10.31 -21.57
CA ALA A 209 -3.95 9.28 -21.29
C ALA A 209 -3.32 8.75 -22.59
N VAL A 210 -2.00 8.56 -22.56
CA VAL A 210 -1.25 7.90 -23.63
C VAL A 210 -0.78 6.56 -23.08
N CYS A 211 -1.01 5.49 -23.83
CA CYS A 211 -0.73 4.12 -23.38
C CYS A 211 0.22 3.40 -24.34
N LYS A 212 0.97 2.45 -23.80
CA LYS A 212 1.66 1.42 -24.57
C LYS A 212 1.42 0.06 -23.94
N THR A 213 1.48 -0.97 -24.77
CA THR A 213 1.36 -2.36 -24.36
C THR A 213 2.63 -3.10 -24.76
N GLU A 214 3.24 -3.76 -23.79
CA GLU A 214 4.50 -4.50 -23.96
C GLU A 214 4.58 -5.59 -22.89
N ASN A 215 5.15 -6.75 -23.23
CA ASN A 215 5.36 -7.87 -22.31
C ASN A 215 4.07 -8.31 -21.55
N GLY A 216 2.91 -8.23 -22.21
CA GLY A 216 1.62 -8.61 -21.61
C GLY A 216 1.06 -7.61 -20.59
N LEU A 217 1.66 -6.43 -20.48
CA LEU A 217 1.21 -5.33 -19.63
C LEU A 217 0.85 -4.11 -20.47
N THR A 218 -0.08 -3.31 -19.96
CA THR A 218 -0.38 -1.97 -20.48
C THR A 218 0.07 -0.93 -19.45
N ALA A 219 0.92 0.00 -19.87
CA ALA A 219 1.27 1.19 -19.12
C ALA A 219 0.60 2.41 -19.74
N CYS A 220 0.00 3.27 -18.93
CA CYS A 220 -0.60 4.51 -19.36
C CYS A 220 -0.08 5.68 -18.53
N VAL A 221 0.16 6.82 -19.18
CA VAL A 221 0.53 8.08 -18.54
C VAL A 221 -0.53 9.12 -18.85
N ALA A 222 -1.00 9.83 -17.82
CA ALA A 222 -1.93 10.95 -17.96
C ALA A 222 -1.45 12.15 -17.13
N VAL A 223 -1.81 13.36 -17.56
CA VAL A 223 -1.45 14.59 -16.88
C VAL A 223 -2.68 15.49 -16.77
N GLU A 224 -3.03 15.89 -15.54
CA GLU A 224 -4.23 16.69 -15.29
C GLU A 224 -4.15 18.08 -15.91
N ARG A 225 -2.99 18.74 -15.78
CA ARG A 225 -2.72 20.08 -16.33
C ARG A 225 -1.41 20.04 -17.12
N PRO A 226 -1.45 19.65 -18.42
CA PRO A 226 -0.24 19.44 -19.22
C PRO A 226 0.68 20.66 -19.29
N ILE A 227 0.11 21.85 -19.47
CA ILE A 227 0.87 23.12 -19.52
C ILE A 227 1.60 23.37 -18.19
N ALA A 228 0.97 23.08 -17.05
CA ALA A 228 1.59 23.27 -15.74
C ALA A 228 2.69 22.25 -15.47
N ALA A 229 2.54 21.01 -15.94
CA ALA A 229 3.55 19.97 -15.76
C ALA A 229 4.85 20.24 -16.55
N ASP A 230 4.76 20.98 -17.66
CA ASP A 230 5.90 21.39 -18.50
C ASP A 230 6.81 20.22 -18.88
N LEU A 231 6.23 19.18 -19.50
CA LEU A 231 6.95 17.96 -19.88
C LEU A 231 7.60 18.05 -21.27
N ASP A 232 7.63 19.22 -21.91
CA ASP A 232 8.07 19.38 -23.30
C ASP A 232 9.53 18.95 -23.49
N TYR A 233 10.40 19.21 -22.50
CA TYR A 233 11.80 18.78 -22.53
C TYR A 233 11.99 17.25 -22.47
N LEU A 234 10.96 16.50 -22.07
CA LEU A 234 10.93 15.04 -22.13
C LEU A 234 10.41 14.53 -23.47
N GLY A 235 9.81 15.37 -24.32
CA GLY A 235 8.96 14.94 -25.43
C GLY A 235 7.47 14.81 -25.03
N GLY A 236 7.04 15.53 -24.00
CA GLY A 236 5.67 15.51 -23.48
C GLY A 236 5.32 14.23 -22.74
N VAL A 237 4.03 13.92 -22.69
CA VAL A 237 3.49 12.71 -22.02
C VAL A 237 4.04 11.43 -22.65
N GLN A 238 4.17 11.40 -23.97
CA GLN A 238 4.76 10.27 -24.70
C GLN A 238 6.21 10.03 -24.27
N GLY A 239 7.00 11.10 -24.15
CA GLY A 239 8.39 11.00 -23.71
C GLY A 239 8.57 10.43 -22.30
N LEU A 240 7.63 10.70 -21.39
CA LEU A 240 7.60 10.04 -20.07
C LEU A 240 7.22 8.56 -20.20
N LEU A 241 6.24 8.22 -21.02
CA LEU A 241 5.84 6.82 -21.28
C LEU A 241 6.98 6.00 -21.92
N ASP A 242 7.77 6.59 -22.81
CA ASP A 242 8.88 5.93 -23.48
C ASP A 242 10.02 5.55 -22.52
N ARG A 243 10.10 6.20 -21.35
CA ARG A 243 11.08 5.89 -20.29
C ARG A 243 10.72 4.67 -19.43
N ILE A 244 9.49 4.17 -19.55
CA ILE A 244 8.97 3.04 -18.79
C ILE A 244 9.30 1.73 -19.51
N THR A 245 9.96 0.80 -18.86
CA THR A 245 10.15 -0.58 -19.35
C THR A 245 9.21 -1.50 -18.57
N LEU A 246 8.39 -2.28 -19.26
CA LEU A 246 7.45 -3.22 -18.64
C LEU A 246 8.12 -4.59 -18.49
N LEU A 247 8.12 -5.15 -17.27
CA LEU A 247 8.85 -6.39 -16.96
C LEU A 247 8.03 -7.66 -17.20
N GLY A 248 6.71 -7.52 -17.27
CA GLY A 248 5.77 -8.62 -17.49
C GLY A 248 4.93 -8.95 -16.25
N PRO A 249 3.93 -9.83 -16.40
CA PRO A 249 2.96 -10.11 -15.34
C PRO A 249 3.48 -11.03 -14.23
N ASP A 250 4.63 -11.68 -14.43
CA ASP A 250 5.22 -12.60 -13.47
C ASP A 250 5.88 -11.83 -12.31
N GLU A 251 5.32 -11.91 -11.10
CA GLU A 251 5.82 -11.20 -9.92
C GLU A 251 7.26 -11.60 -9.55
N ASP A 252 7.71 -12.80 -9.90
CA ASP A 252 9.08 -13.26 -9.63
C ASP A 252 10.13 -12.52 -10.48
N SER A 253 9.68 -11.85 -11.55
CA SER A 253 10.53 -11.04 -12.44
C SER A 253 10.53 -9.55 -12.10
N TRP A 254 9.74 -9.13 -11.11
CA TRP A 254 9.57 -7.73 -10.76
C TRP A 254 10.81 -7.14 -10.08
N THR A 255 10.98 -5.82 -10.20
CA THR A 255 12.16 -5.13 -9.71
C THR A 255 11.86 -4.28 -8.48
N VAL A 256 12.81 -4.22 -7.56
CA VAL A 256 12.84 -3.20 -6.50
C VAL A 256 13.54 -1.91 -7.00
N GLN A 257 14.39 -1.99 -8.02
CA GLN A 257 15.01 -0.81 -8.66
C GLN A 257 14.06 -0.22 -9.73
N VAL A 258 13.00 0.40 -9.26
CA VAL A 258 11.93 0.95 -10.10
C VAL A 258 12.38 2.23 -10.81
N ILE A 259 13.22 3.06 -10.18
CA ILE A 259 13.72 4.31 -10.78
C ILE A 259 15.24 4.20 -10.95
N GLY A 260 15.72 4.45 -12.17
CA GLY A 260 17.14 4.45 -12.56
C GLY A 260 17.92 5.69 -12.16
#